data_AF-J0WVM6-F1
#
_entry.id   AF-J0WVM6-F1
#
_cell.length_a   1.000
_cell.length_b   1.000
_cell.length_c   1.000
_cell.angle_alpha   90.00
_cell.angle_beta   90.00
_cell.angle_gamma   90.00
#
_symmetry.space_group_name_H-M   'P 1'
#
loop_
_entity.id
_entity.type
_entity.pdbx_description
1 polymer ?
#
loop_
_entity_poly.entity_id
_entity_poly.type
_entity_poly.pdbx_seq_one_letter_code
_entity_poly.pdbx_strand_id
1 'polypeptide(L)'
;MPIVEAPFWDSWPGSEGSIPPYGALVLLKVDPVASVANLDDEETTRAASALNRHEWVLGVVLGNSGGSFIDPLAKPVLSLQIQLFGRGPPHDKPIASFPIAPSPQLSEDRPPVHLNATLPWPDLYVHTNCSSSVIISRIHHGAAKFEAKMTKEQHEDLFERAFADRCNWHSLPPVTTPDPVDVFIDPTQPPGSSSSEDASESGSSDDMDSLYAQEMEEMETKIVRQRIYSEISLDPSMCPGPLGHPEEMEEPIRRIRESAFVSHREPCTDLC
;
A
#
# COMPACT_ATOMS: atom_id res chain seq x y z
N MET A 1 -20.71 6.33 -17.66
CA MET A 1 -20.22 5.01 -17.23
C MET A 1 -20.79 4.74 -15.85
N PRO A 2 -21.19 3.51 -15.50
CA PRO A 2 -21.71 3.22 -14.17
C PRO A 2 -20.56 3.37 -13.16
N ILE A 3 -20.79 4.22 -12.16
CA ILE A 3 -19.92 4.41 -11.00
C ILE A 3 -20.71 3.89 -9.80
N VAL A 4 -20.07 3.08 -8.97
CA VAL A 4 -20.62 2.64 -7.70
C VAL A 4 -19.97 3.46 -6.59
N GLU A 5 -20.75 4.30 -5.92
CA GLU A 5 -20.31 5.09 -4.76
C GLU A 5 -20.44 4.26 -3.48
N ALA A 6 -19.49 4.42 -2.55
CA ALA A 6 -19.43 3.73 -1.27
C ALA A 6 -19.74 2.22 -1.36
N PRO A 7 -19.01 1.46 -2.19
CA PRO A 7 -19.27 0.05 -2.43
C PRO A 7 -19.10 -0.81 -1.17
N PHE A 8 -19.96 -1.82 -1.05
CA PHE A 8 -19.78 -2.94 -0.13
C PHE A 8 -19.16 -4.13 -0.87
N TRP A 9 -18.84 -5.19 -0.15
CA TRP A 9 -18.28 -6.42 -0.76
C TRP A 9 -19.16 -7.04 -1.84
N ASP A 10 -20.49 -6.95 -1.69
CA ASP A 10 -21.45 -7.42 -2.69
C ASP A 10 -21.50 -6.53 -3.94
N SER A 11 -20.90 -5.35 -3.90
CA SER A 11 -20.89 -4.40 -5.02
C SER A 11 -19.77 -4.68 -6.03
N TRP A 12 -18.83 -5.59 -5.70
CA TRP A 12 -17.79 -6.00 -6.63
C TRP A 12 -18.40 -6.71 -7.86
N PRO A 13 -17.99 -6.37 -9.09
CA PRO A 13 -18.58 -7.00 -10.27
C PRO A 13 -18.29 -8.50 -10.31
N GLY A 14 -19.35 -9.29 -10.46
CA GLY A 14 -19.30 -10.76 -10.45
C GLY A 14 -19.51 -11.37 -9.07
N SER A 15 -19.70 -10.57 -8.01
CA SER A 15 -19.92 -11.02 -6.62
C SER A 15 -21.15 -11.89 -6.37
N GLU A 16 -22.07 -12.03 -7.34
CA GLU A 16 -23.24 -12.93 -7.24
C GLU A 16 -22.79 -14.39 -7.17
N GLY A 17 -22.40 -14.83 -5.96
CA GLY A 17 -21.91 -16.17 -5.68
C GLY A 17 -20.45 -16.47 -6.04
N SER A 18 -19.62 -15.46 -6.38
CA SER A 18 -18.23 -15.70 -6.79
C SER A 18 -17.18 -15.58 -5.69
N ILE A 19 -16.00 -16.09 -6.04
CA ILE A 19 -14.72 -16.00 -5.34
C ILE A 19 -14.37 -14.51 -5.13
N PRO A 20 -13.73 -14.16 -3.99
CA PRO A 20 -13.18 -12.81 -3.75
C PRO A 20 -12.34 -12.28 -4.92
N PRO A 21 -12.15 -10.96 -5.04
CA PRO A 21 -11.47 -10.32 -6.17
C PRO A 21 -9.95 -10.55 -6.21
N TYR A 22 -9.44 -11.61 -5.59
CA TYR A 22 -8.02 -11.88 -5.48
C TYR A 22 -7.41 -12.15 -6.85
N GLY A 23 -6.28 -11.51 -7.12
CA GLY A 23 -5.61 -11.53 -8.42
C GLY A 23 -6.22 -10.58 -9.46
N ALA A 24 -7.29 -9.85 -9.15
CA ALA A 24 -7.86 -8.87 -10.06
C ALA A 24 -6.92 -7.66 -10.21
N LEU A 25 -6.70 -7.23 -11.45
CA LEU A 25 -5.99 -6.00 -11.77
C LEU A 25 -6.93 -4.80 -11.68
N VAL A 26 -6.45 -3.72 -11.07
CA VAL A 26 -7.19 -2.48 -10.87
C VAL A 26 -6.28 -1.28 -11.09
N LEU A 27 -6.83 -0.19 -11.58
CA LEU A 27 -6.23 1.13 -11.40
C LEU A 27 -6.70 1.68 -10.06
N LEU A 28 -5.80 2.27 -9.30
CA LEU A 28 -6.04 2.79 -7.97
C LEU A 28 -5.67 4.27 -7.92
N LYS A 29 -6.51 5.05 -7.25
CA LYS A 29 -6.23 6.45 -6.96
C LYS A 29 -6.77 6.80 -5.58
N VAL A 30 -5.92 7.35 -4.70
CA VAL A 30 -6.36 7.90 -3.40
C VAL A 30 -7.47 8.93 -3.59
N ASP A 31 -8.48 8.88 -2.73
CA ASP A 31 -9.56 9.86 -2.64
C ASP A 31 -9.35 10.68 -1.35
N PRO A 32 -8.67 11.84 -1.44
CA PRO A 32 -8.34 12.62 -0.24
C PRO A 32 -9.57 13.17 0.45
N VAL A 33 -10.60 13.55 -0.31
CA VAL A 33 -11.83 14.14 0.22
C VAL A 33 -12.60 13.09 1.01
N ALA A 34 -12.78 11.89 0.47
CA ALA A 34 -13.41 10.80 1.21
C ALA A 34 -12.61 10.41 2.46
N SER A 35 -11.27 10.53 2.41
CA SER A 35 -10.39 10.18 3.54
C SER A 35 -10.48 11.16 4.72
N VAL A 36 -10.91 12.40 4.50
CA VAL A 36 -11.06 13.41 5.56
C VAL A 36 -12.52 13.75 5.86
N ALA A 37 -13.47 13.12 5.17
CA ALA A 37 -14.90 13.44 5.28
C ALA A 37 -15.45 13.27 6.71
N ASN A 38 -14.87 12.38 7.51
CA ASN A 38 -15.26 12.14 8.90
C ASN A 38 -14.76 13.21 9.89
N LEU A 39 -13.95 14.17 9.45
CA LEU A 39 -13.46 15.27 10.30
C LEU A 39 -14.47 16.43 10.37
N ASP A 40 -15.46 16.47 9.47
CA ASP A 40 -16.46 17.54 9.36
C ASP A 40 -15.87 18.97 9.35
N ASP A 41 -14.63 19.11 8.87
CA ASP A 41 -13.90 20.37 8.76
C ASP A 41 -13.82 20.84 7.30
N GLU A 42 -14.40 22.01 7.03
CA GLU A 42 -14.39 22.62 5.69
C GLU A 42 -12.99 23.00 5.23
N GLU A 43 -12.10 23.43 6.13
CA GLU A 43 -10.74 23.82 5.76
C GLU A 43 -9.92 22.59 5.38
N THR A 44 -9.96 21.53 6.19
CA THR A 44 -9.33 20.25 5.87
C THR A 44 -9.91 19.63 4.60
N THR A 45 -11.22 19.69 4.40
CA THR A 45 -11.86 19.19 3.17
C THR A 45 -11.37 19.96 1.94
N ARG A 46 -11.26 21.29 2.04
CA ARG A 46 -10.72 22.14 0.97
C ARG A 46 -9.25 21.82 0.70
N ALA A 47 -8.43 21.67 1.74
CA ALA A 47 -7.02 21.30 1.61
C ALA A 47 -6.85 19.92 0.96
N ALA A 48 -7.64 18.93 1.39
CA ALA A 48 -7.64 17.59 0.81
C ALA A 48 -8.05 17.59 -0.67
N SER A 49 -9.06 18.38 -1.06
CA SER A 49 -9.45 18.51 -2.46
C SER A 49 -8.32 18.99 -3.38
N ALA A 50 -7.34 19.74 -2.84
CA ALA A 50 -6.17 20.20 -3.58
C ALA A 50 -5.08 19.11 -3.75
N LEU A 51 -5.13 18.01 -3.00
CA LEU A 51 -4.19 16.89 -3.06
C LEU A 51 -4.45 15.94 -4.24
N ASN A 52 -5.56 16.07 -4.96
CA ASN A 52 -6.05 15.12 -5.97
C ASN A 52 -5.28 15.15 -7.31
N ARG A 53 -3.94 15.21 -7.26
CA ARG A 53 -3.07 15.48 -8.42
C ARG A 53 -2.19 14.31 -8.85
N HIS A 54 -2.26 13.15 -8.20
CA HIS A 54 -1.52 11.97 -8.64
C HIS A 54 -2.28 11.20 -9.72
N GLU A 55 -1.51 10.51 -10.56
CA GLU A 55 -2.05 9.69 -11.65
C GLU A 55 -2.59 8.35 -11.13
N TRP A 56 -3.32 7.64 -11.98
CA TRP A 56 -3.77 6.29 -11.68
C TRP A 56 -2.57 5.34 -11.57
N VAL A 57 -2.50 4.59 -10.48
CA VAL A 57 -1.46 3.57 -10.25
C VAL A 57 -2.06 2.19 -10.52
N LEU A 58 -1.35 1.34 -11.25
CA LEU A 58 -1.79 -0.04 -11.48
C LEU A 58 -1.51 -0.90 -10.23
N GLY A 59 -2.45 -1.79 -9.91
CA GLY A 59 -2.36 -2.68 -8.77
C GLY A 59 -2.99 -4.05 -9.03
N VAL A 60 -2.65 -5.02 -8.19
CA VAL A 60 -3.31 -6.32 -8.10
C VAL A 60 -3.87 -6.51 -6.70
N VAL A 61 -5.12 -6.96 -6.62
CA VAL A 61 -5.77 -7.22 -5.35
C VAL A 61 -5.20 -8.49 -4.72
N LEU A 62 -4.57 -8.36 -3.56
CA LEU A 62 -4.05 -9.47 -2.78
C LEU A 62 -5.12 -10.10 -1.90
N GLY A 63 -5.98 -9.27 -1.31
CA GLY A 63 -6.82 -9.69 -0.21
C GLY A 63 -7.77 -8.60 0.27
N ASN A 64 -8.50 -8.92 1.34
CA ASN A 64 -9.12 -7.92 2.17
C ASN A 64 -8.04 -7.22 3.02
N SER A 65 -8.07 -5.89 3.12
CA SER A 65 -7.29 -5.20 4.15
C SER A 65 -7.91 -5.49 5.51
N GLY A 66 -7.27 -6.34 6.32
CA GLY A 66 -7.78 -6.79 7.61
C GLY A 66 -8.35 -5.64 8.46
N GLY A 67 -9.55 -5.86 9.00
CA GLY A 67 -10.33 -4.87 9.73
C GLY A 67 -11.79 -4.95 9.34
N SER A 68 -12.68 -5.29 10.27
CA SER A 68 -14.12 -5.22 10.01
C SER A 68 -14.52 -3.73 10.06
N PHE A 69 -14.35 -3.04 8.94
CA PHE A 69 -14.83 -1.68 8.80
C PHE A 69 -16.33 -1.75 8.55
N ILE A 70 -17.08 -1.55 9.63
CA ILE A 70 -18.52 -1.57 9.60
C ILE A 70 -19.00 -0.15 9.31
N ASP A 71 -19.76 0.00 8.23
CA ASP A 71 -20.49 1.22 7.88
C ASP A 71 -21.61 1.49 8.93
N PRO A 72 -22.14 2.72 9.11
CA PRO A 72 -23.26 2.96 10.02
C PRO A 72 -24.47 2.04 9.79
N LEU A 73 -24.61 1.48 8.58
CA LEU A 73 -25.64 0.48 8.24
C LEU A 73 -25.28 -0.97 8.63
N ALA A 74 -24.26 -1.18 9.45
CA ALA A 74 -23.78 -2.49 9.89
C ALA A 74 -23.27 -3.41 8.77
N LYS A 75 -22.94 -2.85 7.59
CA LYS A 75 -22.42 -3.61 6.44
C LYS A 75 -20.90 -3.49 6.34
N PRO A 76 -20.19 -4.57 5.97
CA PRO A 76 -18.75 -4.52 5.74
C PRO A 76 -18.47 -3.72 4.47
N VAL A 77 -17.78 -2.59 4.62
CA VAL A 77 -17.32 -1.79 3.47
C VAL A 77 -16.30 -2.59 2.66
N LEU A 78 -16.19 -2.27 1.36
CA LEU A 78 -15.18 -2.88 0.51
C LEU A 78 -13.80 -2.32 0.89
N SER A 79 -12.95 -3.16 1.46
CA SER A 79 -11.61 -2.80 1.92
C SER A 79 -10.58 -3.76 1.34
N LEU A 80 -9.57 -3.25 0.63
CA LEU A 80 -8.68 -4.05 -0.20
C LEU A 80 -7.23 -3.86 0.19
N GLN A 81 -6.47 -4.96 0.20
CA GLN A 81 -5.02 -4.93 0.15
C GLN A 81 -4.57 -5.08 -1.31
N ILE A 82 -3.85 -4.10 -1.82
CA ILE A 82 -3.45 -4.01 -3.23
C ILE A 82 -1.93 -3.93 -3.30
N GLN A 83 -1.31 -4.81 -4.09
CA GLN A 83 0.10 -4.72 -4.43
C GLN A 83 0.25 -3.83 -5.67
N LEU A 84 1.14 -2.85 -5.61
CA LEU A 84 1.28 -1.82 -6.63
C LEU A 84 2.34 -2.20 -7.68
N PHE A 85 2.12 -1.71 -8.90
CA PHE A 85 3.00 -1.89 -10.04
C PHE A 85 3.69 -0.56 -10.33
N GLY A 86 4.96 -0.61 -10.66
CA GLY A 86 5.71 0.52 -11.19
C GLY A 86 6.16 0.26 -12.62
N ARG A 87 6.52 1.34 -13.31
CA ARG A 87 7.26 1.26 -14.57
C ARG A 87 8.75 1.18 -14.25
N GLY A 88 9.39 0.11 -14.69
CA GLY A 88 10.73 -0.26 -14.24
C GLY A 88 10.73 -0.82 -12.80
N PRO A 89 11.88 -1.35 -12.36
CA PRO A 89 12.04 -1.83 -10.99
C PRO A 89 12.07 -0.67 -9.96
N PRO A 90 11.82 -0.96 -8.67
CA PRO A 90 12.05 -0.01 -7.58
C PRO A 90 13.47 0.53 -7.59
N HIS A 91 13.64 1.83 -7.30
CA HIS A 91 14.95 2.48 -7.33
C HIS A 91 15.89 2.02 -6.21
N ASP A 92 15.35 1.68 -5.05
CA ASP A 92 16.11 1.38 -3.83
C ASP A 92 16.53 -0.10 -3.74
N LYS A 93 15.61 -1.03 -4.01
CA LYS A 93 15.82 -2.47 -4.02
C LYS A 93 15.17 -3.09 -5.25
N PRO A 94 15.80 -3.03 -6.44
CA PRO A 94 15.28 -3.66 -7.65
C PRO A 94 14.92 -5.14 -7.50
N ILE A 95 15.66 -5.87 -6.65
CA ILE A 95 15.39 -7.29 -6.35
C ILE A 95 14.06 -7.55 -5.62
N ALA A 96 13.47 -6.52 -5.01
CA ALA A 96 12.15 -6.58 -4.37
C ALA A 96 11.05 -6.25 -5.40
N SER A 97 11.11 -6.91 -6.55
CA SER A 97 10.11 -6.77 -7.59
C SER A 97 10.01 -8.00 -8.48
N PHE A 98 8.86 -8.16 -9.14
CA PHE A 98 8.66 -9.16 -10.18
C PHE A 98 8.45 -8.49 -11.52
N PRO A 99 9.11 -8.94 -12.59
CA PRO A 99 8.80 -8.47 -13.94
C PRO A 99 7.43 -8.98 -14.36
N ILE A 100 6.65 -8.16 -15.07
CA ILE A 100 5.51 -8.63 -15.87
C ILE A 100 6.00 -8.78 -17.30
N ALA A 101 5.83 -9.97 -17.91
CA ALA A 101 6.26 -10.20 -19.27
C ALA A 101 5.63 -9.15 -20.24
N PRO A 102 6.42 -8.53 -21.13
CA PRO A 102 7.77 -8.91 -21.57
C PRO A 102 8.93 -8.19 -20.85
N SER A 103 8.72 -7.60 -19.67
CA SER A 103 9.76 -6.84 -18.97
C SER A 103 10.96 -7.71 -18.56
N PRO A 104 12.20 -7.18 -18.60
CA PRO A 104 13.40 -7.96 -18.31
C PRO A 104 13.42 -8.57 -16.89
N GLN A 105 13.86 -9.82 -16.80
CA GLN A 105 14.13 -10.47 -15.53
C GLN A 105 15.41 -9.89 -14.89
N LEU A 106 15.33 -9.53 -13.60
CA LEU A 106 16.44 -8.94 -12.86
C LEU A 106 17.20 -9.94 -11.98
N SER A 107 16.52 -11.00 -11.52
CA SER A 107 17.12 -12.08 -10.74
C SER A 107 16.52 -13.42 -11.13
N GLU A 108 17.33 -14.49 -11.11
CA GLU A 108 16.89 -15.84 -11.47
C GLU A 108 15.74 -16.34 -10.58
N ASP A 109 15.76 -15.95 -9.30
CA ASP A 109 14.75 -16.36 -8.33
C ASP A 109 13.37 -15.79 -8.62
N ARG A 110 13.24 -14.70 -9.39
CA ARG A 110 11.96 -14.00 -9.67
C ARG A 110 11.67 -14.01 -11.17
N PRO A 111 11.18 -15.13 -11.73
CA PRO A 111 10.84 -15.20 -13.13
C PRO A 111 9.70 -14.23 -13.49
N PRO A 112 9.66 -13.72 -14.73
CA PRO A 112 8.57 -12.87 -15.18
C PRO A 112 7.20 -13.53 -15.02
N VAL A 113 6.24 -12.78 -14.48
CA VAL A 113 4.83 -13.17 -14.42
C VAL A 113 4.23 -13.07 -15.83
N HIS A 114 3.68 -14.17 -16.32
CA HIS A 114 3.07 -14.26 -17.63
C HIS A 114 1.55 -14.15 -17.50
N LEU A 115 1.00 -13.03 -17.95
CA LEU A 115 -0.43 -12.81 -18.03
C LEU A 115 -0.98 -13.40 -19.33
N ASN A 116 -2.25 -13.83 -19.32
CA ASN A 116 -2.94 -14.35 -20.52
C ASN A 116 -3.16 -13.29 -21.62
N ALA A 117 -3.06 -12.01 -21.29
CA ALA A 117 -3.14 -10.88 -22.22
C ALA A 117 -2.14 -9.81 -21.81
N THR A 118 -1.65 -9.05 -22.79
CA THR A 118 -0.70 -7.96 -22.56
C THR A 118 -1.39 -6.75 -21.96
N LEU A 119 -0.75 -6.14 -20.96
CA LEU A 119 -1.18 -4.84 -20.46
C LEU A 119 -0.79 -3.72 -21.45
N PRO A 120 -1.56 -2.61 -21.50
CA PRO A 120 -1.30 -1.54 -22.45
C PRO A 120 -0.05 -0.73 -22.13
N TRP A 121 0.48 -0.83 -20.90
CA TRP A 121 1.70 -0.15 -20.48
C TRP A 121 2.90 -1.11 -20.56
N PRO A 122 4.03 -0.65 -21.12
CA PRO A 122 5.25 -1.44 -21.19
C PRO A 122 6.06 -1.35 -19.90
N ASP A 123 7.03 -2.26 -19.75
CA ASP A 123 8.07 -2.23 -18.71
C ASP A 123 7.50 -2.21 -17.29
N LEU A 124 6.59 -3.15 -17.00
CA LEU A 124 5.88 -3.23 -15.73
C LEU A 124 6.54 -4.20 -14.77
N TYR A 125 6.66 -3.76 -13.51
CA TYR A 125 7.13 -4.57 -12.40
C TYR A 125 6.16 -4.48 -11.24
N VAL A 126 5.86 -5.61 -10.60
CA VAL A 126 5.18 -5.61 -9.30
C VAL A 126 6.20 -5.29 -8.23
N HIS A 127 6.05 -4.14 -7.56
CA HIS A 127 6.98 -3.69 -6.53
C HIS A 127 6.57 -4.32 -5.21
N THR A 128 7.28 -5.34 -4.72
CA THR A 128 6.79 -6.21 -3.64
C THR A 128 6.70 -5.54 -2.27
N ASN A 129 7.47 -4.48 -2.06
CA ASN A 129 7.39 -3.67 -0.85
C ASN A 129 6.33 -2.55 -0.94
N CYS A 130 5.77 -2.28 -2.12
CA CYS A 130 4.77 -1.24 -2.32
C CYS A 130 3.35 -1.83 -2.30
N SER A 131 2.74 -1.90 -1.12
CA SER A 131 1.36 -2.33 -0.95
C SER A 131 0.51 -1.26 -0.28
N SER A 132 -0.75 -1.13 -0.69
CA SER A 132 -1.71 -0.20 -0.08
C SER A 132 -2.91 -0.95 0.49
N SER A 133 -3.29 -0.59 1.72
CA SER A 133 -4.52 -1.05 2.38
C SER A 133 -5.51 0.09 2.40
N VAL A 134 -6.60 -0.04 1.64
CA VAL A 134 -7.51 1.09 1.35
C VAL A 134 -8.97 0.67 1.49
N ILE A 135 -9.82 1.62 1.86
CA ILE A 135 -11.27 1.50 1.75
C ILE A 135 -11.70 2.07 0.41
N ILE A 136 -12.56 1.37 -0.32
CA ILE A 136 -12.95 1.80 -1.65
C ILE A 136 -14.09 2.82 -1.53
N SER A 137 -13.87 4.05 -1.98
CA SER A 137 -14.91 5.08 -2.07
C SER A 137 -15.72 4.94 -3.36
N ARG A 138 -15.09 4.55 -4.48
CA ARG A 138 -15.74 4.40 -5.79
C ARG A 138 -15.21 3.25 -6.62
N ILE A 139 -16.09 2.62 -7.40
CA ILE A 139 -15.72 1.67 -8.47
C ILE A 139 -16.13 2.24 -9.83
N HIS A 140 -15.15 2.40 -10.72
CA HIS A 140 -15.34 2.80 -12.11
C HIS A 140 -15.28 1.56 -13.01
N HIS A 141 -16.42 1.10 -13.52
CA HIS A 141 -16.48 -0.11 -14.37
C HIS A 141 -16.04 0.12 -15.82
N GLY A 142 -16.03 1.38 -16.27
CA GLY A 142 -15.64 1.77 -17.61
C GLY A 142 -16.34 1.03 -18.77
N ALA A 143 -15.77 1.11 -19.96
CA ALA A 143 -16.23 0.49 -21.20
C ALA A 143 -15.38 -0.74 -21.57
N ALA A 144 -14.09 -0.72 -21.26
CA ALA A 144 -13.21 -1.89 -21.40
C ALA A 144 -12.96 -2.55 -20.03
N LYS A 145 -12.42 -3.77 -20.06
CA LYS A 145 -12.07 -4.55 -18.85
C LYS A 145 -10.64 -5.04 -18.99
N PHE A 146 -9.97 -5.25 -17.86
CA PHE A 146 -8.72 -6.00 -17.86
C PHE A 146 -8.95 -7.43 -18.36
N GLU A 147 -8.45 -7.71 -19.57
CA GLU A 147 -8.38 -9.09 -20.10
C GLU A 147 -7.24 -9.88 -19.45
N ALA A 148 -6.20 -9.16 -19.04
CA ALA A 148 -5.02 -9.68 -18.36
C ALA A 148 -5.40 -10.21 -16.98
N LYS A 149 -5.00 -11.45 -16.72
CA LYS A 149 -5.29 -12.21 -15.51
C LYS A 149 -4.04 -12.97 -15.10
N MET A 150 -3.81 -12.97 -13.80
CA MET A 150 -2.81 -13.78 -13.14
C MET A 150 -3.40 -15.17 -12.85
N THR A 151 -2.60 -16.23 -12.95
CA THR A 151 -3.05 -17.54 -12.46
C THR A 151 -3.10 -17.53 -10.94
N LYS A 152 -3.80 -18.50 -10.36
CA LYS A 152 -3.88 -18.64 -8.91
C LYS A 152 -2.49 -18.86 -8.30
N GLU A 153 -1.67 -19.68 -8.93
CA GLU A 153 -0.31 -20.03 -8.47
C GLU A 153 0.62 -18.81 -8.52
N GLN A 154 0.52 -17.99 -9.56
CA GLN A 154 1.26 -16.74 -9.67
C GLN A 154 0.85 -15.73 -8.59
N HIS A 155 -0.45 -15.68 -8.27
CA HIS A 155 -0.98 -14.81 -7.21
C HIS A 155 -0.50 -15.25 -5.83
N GLU A 156 -0.51 -16.55 -5.55
CA GLU A 156 0.00 -17.14 -4.30
C GLU A 156 1.52 -16.88 -4.15
N ASP A 157 2.32 -17.15 -5.19
CA ASP A 157 3.78 -16.88 -5.17
C ASP A 157 4.08 -15.39 -4.97
N LEU A 158 3.34 -14.50 -5.65
CA LEU A 158 3.46 -13.06 -5.45
C LEU A 158 3.14 -12.68 -3.99
N PHE A 159 2.04 -13.20 -3.44
CA PHE A 159 1.62 -12.89 -2.08
C PHE A 159 2.67 -13.34 -1.05
N GLU A 160 3.16 -14.58 -1.16
CA GLU A 160 4.15 -15.15 -0.26
C GLU A 160 5.46 -14.35 -0.28
N ARG A 161 5.97 -14.04 -1.47
CA ARG A 161 7.22 -13.28 -1.62
C ARG A 161 7.07 -11.81 -1.24
N ALA A 162 5.93 -11.17 -1.55
CA ALA A 162 5.68 -9.81 -1.10
C ALA A 162 5.54 -9.72 0.41
N PHE A 163 4.97 -10.75 1.05
CA PHE A 163 4.99 -10.87 2.51
C PHE A 163 6.43 -11.04 3.04
N ALA A 164 7.20 -11.99 2.48
CA ALA A 164 8.58 -12.24 2.89
C ALA A 164 9.50 -11.01 2.71
N ASP A 165 9.35 -10.26 1.62
CA ASP A 165 10.13 -9.06 1.33
C ASP A 165 9.84 -7.95 2.35
N ARG A 166 8.56 -7.76 2.72
CA ARG A 166 8.16 -6.80 3.76
C ARG A 166 8.72 -7.18 5.13
N CYS A 167 8.68 -8.47 5.49
CA CYS A 167 9.25 -8.94 6.76
C CYS A 167 10.77 -8.85 6.82
N ASN A 168 11.45 -9.03 5.68
CA ASN A 168 12.92 -9.07 5.61
C ASN A 168 13.51 -7.82 4.96
N TRP A 169 12.75 -6.72 4.85
CA TRP A 169 13.09 -5.56 4.04
C TRP A 169 14.48 -4.98 4.35
N HIS A 170 14.85 -4.92 5.63
CA HIS A 170 16.16 -4.41 6.07
C HIS A 170 17.30 -5.40 5.85
N SER A 171 16.99 -6.68 5.68
CA SER A 171 17.94 -7.76 5.42
C SER A 171 18.11 -8.05 3.93
N LEU A 172 17.26 -7.49 3.06
CA LEU A 172 17.40 -7.60 1.61
C LEU A 172 18.68 -6.88 1.16
N PRO A 173 19.52 -7.52 0.34
CA PRO A 173 20.75 -6.88 -0.11
C PRO A 173 20.42 -5.63 -0.95
N PRO A 174 21.11 -4.51 -0.74
CA PRO A 174 21.08 -3.42 -1.70
C PRO A 174 21.64 -3.94 -3.03
N VAL A 175 21.06 -3.53 -4.16
CA VAL A 175 21.63 -3.93 -5.45
C VAL A 175 22.95 -3.18 -5.64
N THR A 176 24.05 -3.87 -5.42
CA THR A 176 25.28 -3.62 -6.15
C THR A 176 24.98 -3.94 -7.61
N THR A 177 24.87 -2.91 -8.45
CA THR A 177 25.17 -3.07 -9.87
C THR A 177 26.46 -3.88 -9.98
N PRO A 178 26.56 -4.89 -10.85
CA PRO A 178 27.74 -5.74 -10.91
C PRO A 178 28.97 -4.86 -11.13
N ASP A 179 29.76 -4.68 -10.06
CA ASP A 179 31.09 -4.11 -10.19
C ASP A 179 31.87 -5.05 -11.11
N PRO A 180 32.65 -4.51 -12.06
CA PRO A 180 33.58 -5.35 -12.82
C PRO A 180 34.46 -6.09 -11.81
N VAL A 181 34.46 -7.42 -11.93
CA VAL A 181 35.11 -8.34 -11.00
C VAL A 181 36.59 -7.96 -10.84
N ASP A 182 36.94 -7.26 -9.77
CA ASP A 182 38.32 -7.21 -9.29
C ASP A 182 38.46 -8.24 -8.17
N VAL A 183 39.13 -9.33 -8.54
CA VAL A 183 39.54 -10.39 -7.63
C VAL A 183 40.55 -9.79 -6.66
N PHE A 184 40.17 -9.60 -5.40
CA PHE A 184 41.13 -9.43 -4.31
C PHE A 184 40.84 -10.43 -3.19
N ILE A 185 41.76 -11.39 -3.06
CA ILE A 185 41.88 -12.32 -1.95
C ILE A 185 42.72 -11.62 -0.87
N ASP A 186 42.20 -11.49 0.35
CA ASP A 186 43.03 -11.20 1.53
C ASP A 186 42.72 -12.18 2.66
N PRO A 187 43.64 -13.11 3.00
CA PRO A 187 43.44 -14.10 4.04
C PRO A 187 44.22 -13.72 5.31
N THR A 188 43.77 -12.70 6.06
CA THR A 188 44.29 -12.54 7.43
C THR A 188 43.39 -11.67 8.33
N GLN A 189 42.52 -12.29 9.14
CA GLN A 189 41.98 -11.61 10.32
C GLN A 189 41.68 -12.62 11.46
N PRO A 190 42.29 -12.46 12.66
CA PRO A 190 42.00 -13.31 13.82
C PRO A 190 40.82 -12.75 14.65
N PRO A 191 40.20 -13.59 15.51
CA PRO A 191 39.00 -13.22 16.26
C PRO A 191 39.37 -12.48 17.56
N GLY A 192 38.74 -11.33 17.78
CA GLY A 192 38.80 -10.57 19.02
C GLY A 192 37.49 -10.70 19.78
N SER A 193 37.50 -11.48 20.87
CA SER A 193 36.46 -11.49 21.90
C SER A 193 36.63 -10.27 22.81
N SER A 194 35.52 -9.64 23.22
CA SER A 194 35.50 -8.82 24.44
C SER A 194 34.15 -8.94 25.14
N SER A 195 34.26 -9.07 26.45
CA SER A 195 33.28 -9.43 27.48
C SER A 195 32.69 -8.21 28.21
N SER A 196 31.88 -8.51 29.25
CA SER A 196 31.42 -7.69 30.40
C SER A 196 30.35 -6.63 30.13
N GLU A 197 29.45 -6.29 31.05
CA GLU A 197 28.75 -6.88 32.23
C GLU A 197 27.76 -5.77 32.66
N ASP A 198 26.63 -6.16 33.25
CA ASP A 198 25.78 -5.46 34.23
C ASP A 198 25.64 -3.92 34.24
N ALA A 199 24.39 -3.45 34.20
CA ALA A 199 23.83 -2.64 35.29
C ALA A 199 22.29 -2.57 35.23
N SER A 200 21.72 -2.76 36.42
CA SER A 200 20.33 -2.68 36.85
C SER A 200 19.67 -1.33 36.57
N GLU A 201 18.32 -1.29 36.53
CA GLU A 201 17.50 -0.52 37.49
C GLU A 201 16.00 -0.70 37.19
N SER A 202 15.30 -1.32 38.15
CA SER A 202 13.84 -1.51 38.16
C SER A 202 13.22 -0.36 38.96
N GLY A 203 12.82 0.70 38.26
CA GLY A 203 11.95 1.74 38.82
C GLY A 203 10.49 1.36 38.61
N SER A 204 9.77 1.08 39.70
CA SER A 204 8.30 1.00 39.72
C SER A 204 7.74 2.40 39.47
N SER A 205 7.04 2.56 38.34
CA SER A 205 6.30 3.78 37.97
C SER A 205 4.90 3.41 37.48
N ASP A 206 4.11 2.83 38.38
CA ASP A 206 2.76 2.32 38.08
C ASP A 206 1.77 3.43 37.62
N ASP A 207 2.11 4.71 37.78
CA ASP A 207 1.29 5.85 37.33
C ASP A 207 1.71 6.45 35.97
N MET A 208 2.95 6.23 35.50
CA MET A 208 3.41 6.66 34.16
C MET A 208 3.02 5.67 33.08
N ASP A 209 2.99 4.37 33.42
CA ASP A 209 2.53 3.31 32.52
C ASP A 209 1.04 3.46 32.18
N SER A 210 0.23 4.01 33.09
CA SER A 210 -1.20 4.26 32.88
C SER A 210 -1.45 5.42 31.89
N LEU A 211 -0.68 6.51 32.00
CA LEU A 211 -0.75 7.64 31.05
C LEU A 211 -0.21 7.24 29.67
N TYR A 212 0.90 6.50 29.61
CA TYR A 212 1.42 5.96 28.35
C TYR A 212 0.47 4.95 27.71
N ALA A 213 -0.18 4.09 28.50
CA ALA A 213 -1.19 3.14 28.00
C ALA A 213 -2.43 3.88 27.48
N GLN A 214 -2.89 4.91 28.17
CA GLN A 214 -4.03 5.73 27.73
C GLN A 214 -3.69 6.57 26.48
N GLU A 215 -2.50 7.16 26.42
CA GLU A 215 -2.03 7.85 25.22
C GLU A 215 -1.80 6.88 24.05
N MET A 216 -1.29 5.67 24.31
CA MET A 216 -1.20 4.61 23.31
C MET A 216 -2.57 4.15 22.85
N GLU A 217 -3.54 3.93 23.74
CA GLU A 217 -4.88 3.51 23.37
C GLU A 217 -5.61 4.61 22.58
N GLU A 218 -5.45 5.88 22.97
CA GLU A 218 -5.92 7.01 22.19
C GLU A 218 -5.20 7.12 20.85
N MET A 219 -3.88 6.90 20.80
CA MET A 219 -3.08 6.93 19.58
C MET A 219 -3.45 5.79 18.63
N GLU A 220 -3.67 4.58 19.16
CA GLU A 220 -4.18 3.42 18.43
C GLU A 220 -5.59 3.70 17.94
N THR A 221 -6.46 4.29 18.76
CA THR A 221 -7.80 4.72 18.33
C THR A 221 -7.73 5.81 17.24
N LYS A 222 -6.77 6.74 17.33
CA LYS A 222 -6.51 7.81 16.34
C LYS A 222 -5.96 7.23 15.02
N ILE A 223 -5.07 6.24 15.09
CA ILE A 223 -4.51 5.51 13.93
C ILE A 223 -5.59 4.65 13.27
N VAL A 224 -6.45 3.98 14.05
CA VAL A 224 -7.59 3.18 13.55
C VAL A 224 -8.65 4.06 12.87
N ARG A 225 -8.74 5.34 13.24
CA ARG A 225 -9.65 6.31 12.61
C ARG A 225 -9.10 6.91 11.31
N GLN A 226 -7.81 6.82 11.02
CA GLN A 226 -7.21 7.34 9.80
C GLN A 226 -7.37 6.35 8.64
N ARG A 227 -8.61 6.23 8.18
CA ARG A 227 -8.99 5.40 7.03
C ARG A 227 -8.58 6.11 5.74
N ILE A 228 -7.71 5.46 4.96
CA ILE A 228 -7.39 5.93 3.61
C ILE A 228 -8.45 5.39 2.66
N TYR A 229 -9.19 6.31 2.05
CA TYR A 229 -10.14 5.98 1.00
C TYR A 229 -9.48 6.09 -0.37
N SER A 230 -9.90 5.26 -1.31
CA SER A 230 -9.41 5.28 -2.69
C SER A 230 -10.52 4.92 -3.66
N GLU A 231 -10.48 5.49 -4.84
CA GLU A 231 -11.27 5.05 -5.98
C GLU A 231 -10.48 4.03 -6.80
N ILE A 232 -11.20 3.06 -7.38
CA ILE A 232 -10.62 2.06 -8.27
C ILE A 232 -11.31 2.08 -9.63
N SER A 233 -10.54 1.81 -10.68
CA SER A 233 -11.08 1.51 -12.00
C SER A 233 -10.72 0.11 -12.46
N LEU A 234 -11.71 -0.55 -13.07
CA LEU A 234 -11.58 -1.88 -13.67
C LEU A 234 -11.36 -1.80 -15.19
N ASP A 235 -11.23 -0.58 -15.71
CA ASP A 235 -11.08 -0.28 -17.13
C ASP A 235 -9.71 0.38 -17.38
N PRO A 236 -8.79 -0.29 -18.09
CA PRO A 236 -7.49 0.30 -18.40
C PRO A 236 -7.58 1.59 -19.23
N SER A 237 -8.66 1.80 -19.99
CA SER A 237 -8.82 3.01 -20.82
C SER A 237 -9.08 4.28 -20.01
N MET A 238 -9.35 4.16 -18.70
CA MET A 238 -9.45 5.30 -17.78
C MET A 238 -8.09 5.96 -17.51
N CYS A 239 -6.97 5.29 -17.82
CA CYS A 239 -5.62 5.86 -17.79
C CYS A 239 -4.98 5.76 -19.18
N PRO A 240 -5.32 6.65 -20.13
CA PRO A 240 -4.73 6.64 -21.47
C PRO A 240 -3.26 7.12 -21.47
N GLY A 241 -2.83 7.77 -20.37
CA GLY A 241 -1.49 8.31 -20.18
C GLY A 241 -0.52 7.31 -19.55
N PRO A 242 0.66 7.80 -19.10
CA PRO A 242 1.54 6.99 -18.26
C PRO A 242 0.84 6.67 -16.93
N LEU A 243 1.08 5.46 -16.42
CA LEU A 243 0.73 5.13 -15.04
C LEU A 243 1.51 6.02 -14.07
N GLY A 244 0.86 6.39 -12.97
CA GLY A 244 1.54 6.96 -11.81
C GLY A 244 2.48 5.95 -11.18
N HIS A 245 3.54 6.46 -10.54
CA HIS A 245 4.47 5.62 -9.77
C HIS A 245 3.88 5.27 -8.39
N PRO A 246 4.13 4.06 -7.83
CA PRO A 246 3.66 3.71 -6.50
C PRO A 246 4.02 4.72 -5.40
N GLU A 247 5.21 5.32 -5.49
CA GLU A 247 5.70 6.35 -4.55
C GLU A 247 4.86 7.64 -4.58
N GLU A 248 4.18 7.95 -5.69
CA GLU A 248 3.32 9.13 -5.79
C GLU A 248 2.10 9.03 -4.88
N MET A 249 1.74 7.83 -4.42
CA MET A 249 0.66 7.64 -3.45
C MET A 249 1.06 8.02 -2.03
N GLU A 250 2.36 8.01 -1.70
CA GLU A 250 2.84 8.23 -0.33
C GLU A 250 2.55 9.64 0.15
N GLU A 251 2.77 10.64 -0.71
CA GLU A 251 2.61 12.04 -0.30
C GLU A 251 1.14 12.43 -0.01
N PRO A 252 0.16 12.12 -0.87
CA PRO A 252 -1.25 12.31 -0.55
C PRO A 252 -1.64 11.62 0.77
N ILE A 253 -1.18 10.38 0.98
CA ILE A 253 -1.46 9.62 2.21
C ILE A 253 -0.86 10.32 3.43
N ARG A 254 0.41 10.74 3.35
CA ARG A 254 1.10 11.47 4.43
C ARG A 254 0.36 12.76 4.78
N ARG A 255 -0.02 13.55 3.78
CA ARG A 255 -0.76 14.82 3.96
C ARG A 255 -2.15 14.62 4.57
N ILE A 256 -2.88 13.59 4.15
CA ILE A 256 -4.18 13.23 4.73
C ILE A 256 -4.00 12.91 6.22
N ARG A 257 -2.99 12.08 6.56
CA ARG A 257 -2.69 11.73 7.95
C ARG A 257 -2.31 12.95 8.78
N GLU A 258 -1.47 13.85 8.25
CA GLU A 258 -1.08 15.10 8.92
C GLU A 258 -2.26 16.04 9.18
N SER A 259 -3.16 16.19 8.20
CA SER A 259 -4.31 17.08 8.33
C SER A 259 -5.26 16.61 9.44
N ALA A 260 -5.42 15.29 9.59
CA ALA A 260 -6.18 14.71 10.69
C ALA A 260 -5.56 14.97 12.07
N PHE A 261 -4.24 15.18 12.18
CA PHE A 261 -3.58 15.54 13.43
C PHE A 261 -3.74 17.04 13.80
N VAL A 262 -3.82 17.93 12.81
CA VAL A 262 -3.89 19.38 13.04
C VAL A 262 -5.29 19.83 13.46
N SER A 263 -6.34 19.29 12.83
CA SER A 263 -7.74 19.62 13.13
C SER A 263 -8.13 19.37 14.61
N HIS A 264 -7.40 18.52 15.34
CA HIS A 264 -7.68 18.22 16.75
C HIS A 264 -6.84 19.01 17.76
N ARG A 265 -6.00 19.96 17.30
CA ARG A 265 -5.19 20.82 18.17
C ARG A 265 -5.79 22.21 18.42
N GLU A 266 -6.97 22.53 17.92
CA GLU A 266 -7.62 23.78 18.31
C GLU A 266 -8.09 23.71 19.77
N PRO A 267 -7.56 24.55 20.67
CA PRO A 267 -8.07 24.64 22.02
C PRO A 267 -9.44 25.32 21.97
N CYS A 268 -10.38 24.84 22.78
CA CYS A 268 -11.52 25.61 23.24
C CYS A 268 -11.05 26.96 23.81
N THR A 269 -10.91 27.97 22.97
CA THR A 269 -10.89 29.37 23.37
C THR A 269 -12.15 29.99 22.82
N ASP A 270 -13.21 29.91 23.61
CA ASP A 270 -14.22 30.96 23.72
C ASP A 270 -15.16 30.65 24.89
N LEU A 271 -14.74 31.08 26.08
CA LEU A 271 -15.60 31.43 27.20
C LEU A 271 -14.89 32.56 27.98
N CYS A 272 -15.11 33.80 27.53
CA CYS A 272 -14.96 35.02 28.31
C CYS A 272 -16.07 35.98 27.92
#